data_AF-A0A957AWE0-F1
#
_entry.id   AF-A0A957AWE0-F1
#
_cell.length_a   1.000
_cell.length_b   1.000
_cell.length_c   1.000
_cell.angle_alpha   90.00
_cell.angle_beta   90.00
_cell.angle_gamma   90.00
#
_symmetry.space_group_name_H-M   'P 1'
#
loop_
_entity.id
_entity.type
_entity.pdbx_description
1 polymer ?
#
loop_
_entity_poly.entity_id
_entity_poly.type
_entity_poly.pdbx_seq_one_letter_code
_entity_poly.pdbx_strand_id
1 'polypeptide(L)' 'TGNSVLIIEHNLDIIKVADHLIDMGPEGGDRGGEIVAEGTPEQVTQVERSYTGAFLRPYLNGQV' A
#
# COMPACT_ATOMS: atom_id res chain seq x y z
N THR A 1 16.08 -21.15 -5.06
CA THR A 1 14.65 -21.11 -5.44
C THR A 1 14.17 -19.68 -5.28
N GLY A 2 13.18 -19.24 -6.06
CA GLY A 2 12.57 -17.92 -5.96
C GLY A 2 11.14 -18.05 -5.43
N ASN A 3 11.00 -18.07 -4.11
CA ASN A 3 9.69 -18.16 -3.47
C ASN A 3 9.05 -16.77 -3.40
N SER A 4 7.72 -16.72 -3.41
CA SER A 4 6.95 -15.49 -3.20
C SER A 4 6.28 -15.51 -1.84
N VAL A 5 6.16 -14.34 -1.23
CA VAL A 5 5.45 -14.14 0.05
C VAL A 5 4.36 -13.11 -0.20
N LEU A 6 3.14 -13.42 0.23
CA LEU A 6 1.99 -12.52 0.20
C LEU A 6 1.46 -12.36 1.62
N ILE A 7 1.27 -11.13 2.06
CA ILE A 7 0.78 -10.79 3.39
C ILE A 7 -0.32 -9.73 3.30
N ILE A 8 -1.17 -9.68 4.33
CA ILE A 8 -2.11 -8.57 4.57
C ILE A 8 -1.56 -7.82 5.76
N GLU A 9 -1.26 -6.54 5.60
CA GLU A 9 -0.52 -5.77 6.59
C GLU A 9 -1.02 -4.33 6.65
N HIS A 10 -0.87 -3.72 7.83
CA HIS A 10 -1.16 -2.32 8.09
C HIS A 10 0.06 -1.58 8.67
N ASN A 11 1.11 -2.31 9.06
CA ASN A 11 2.37 -1.72 9.49
C ASN A 11 3.16 -1.14 8.31
N LEU A 12 3.29 0.20 8.30
CA LEU A 12 3.97 0.95 7.25
C LEU A 12 5.47 0.64 7.14
N ASP A 13 6.12 0.17 8.21
CA ASP A 13 7.53 -0.25 8.16
C ASP A 13 7.75 -1.52 7.33
N ILE A 14 6.73 -2.38 7.25
CA ILE A 14 6.76 -3.57 6.41
C ILE A 14 6.30 -3.22 4.99
N ILE A 15 5.23 -2.43 4.86
CA ILE A 15 4.67 -2.02 3.57
C ILE A 15 5.71 -1.24 2.73
N LYS A 16 6.51 -0.37 3.35
CA LYS A 16 7.51 0.45 2.64
C LYS A 16 8.63 -0.35 1.97
N VAL A 17 8.89 -1.58 2.42
CA VAL A 17 9.97 -2.43 1.89
C VAL A 17 9.44 -3.53 0.97
N ALA A 18 8.14 -3.55 0.67
CA ALA A 18 7.56 -4.53 -0.24
C ALA A 18 7.94 -4.22 -1.69
N ASP A 19 8.16 -5.28 -2.48
CA ASP A 19 8.42 -5.14 -3.93
C ASP A 19 7.15 -4.71 -4.69
N HIS A 20 5.96 -5.09 -4.19
CA HIS A 20 4.67 -4.83 -4.82
C HIS A 20 3.56 -4.70 -3.77
N LEU A 21 2.64 -3.76 -3.99
CA LEU A 21 1.48 -3.48 -3.15
C LEU A 21 0.20 -3.59 -3.97
N ILE A 22 -0.84 -4.12 -3.33
CA ILE A 22 -2.22 -4.09 -3.80
C ILE A 22 -3.02 -3.41 -2.69
N ASP A 23 -3.48 -2.19 -2.94
CA ASP A 23 -4.27 -1.42 -1.98
C ASP A 23 -5.77 -1.64 -2.21
N MET A 24 -6.44 -2.12 -1.18
CA MET A 24 -7.85 -2.50 -1.21
C MET A 24 -8.71 -1.45 -0.50
N GLY A 25 -9.87 -1.13 -1.06
CA GLY A 25 -10.76 -0.15 -0.44
C GLY A 25 -11.83 0.37 -1.39
N PRO A 26 -12.14 1.68 -1.37
CA PRO A 26 -11.52 2.73 -0.55
C PRO A 26 -11.96 2.65 0.92
N GLU A 27 -13.12 2.07 1.19
CA GLU A 27 -13.67 1.87 2.52
C GLU A 27 -13.69 0.38 2.90
N GLY A 28 -14.16 0.06 4.10
CA GLY A 28 -14.47 -1.31 4.50
C GLY A 28 -15.91 -1.74 4.20
N GLY A 29 -16.15 -3.05 4.18
CA GLY A 29 -17.49 -3.64 3.99
C GLY A 29 -18.05 -3.40 2.60
N ASP A 30 -19.35 -3.10 2.51
CA ASP A 30 -20.07 -2.93 1.22
C ASP A 30 -19.57 -1.74 0.39
N ARG A 31 -18.79 -0.83 0.97
CA ARG A 31 -18.17 0.31 0.29
C ARG A 31 -16.71 0.06 -0.10
N GLY A 32 -16.22 -1.16 0.12
CA GLY A 32 -14.88 -1.59 -0.23
C GLY A 32 -14.88 -2.62 -1.36
N GLY A 33 -13.81 -3.43 -1.38
CA GLY A 33 -13.70 -4.56 -2.31
C GLY A 33 -13.16 -4.20 -3.70
N GLU A 34 -12.73 -2.96 -3.89
CA GLU A 34 -12.08 -2.52 -5.12
C GLU A 34 -10.56 -2.43 -4.95
N ILE A 35 -9.84 -2.63 -6.05
CA ILE A 35 -8.42 -2.28 -6.13
C ILE A 35 -8.34 -0.76 -6.33
N VAL A 36 -7.83 -0.07 -5.32
CA VAL A 36 -7.68 1.38 -5.32
C VAL A 36 -6.38 1.79 -6.00
N ALA A 37 -5.30 1.05 -5.73
CA ALA A 37 -3.98 1.24 -6.31
C ALA A 37 -3.23 -0.10 -6.36
N GLU A 38 -2.32 -0.23 -7.31
CA GLU A 38 -1.43 -1.38 -7.42
C GLU A 38 -0.08 -0.93 -7.99
N GLY A 39 1.03 -1.47 -7.47
CA GLY A 39 2.38 -1.17 -7.94
C GLY A 39 3.41 -1.17 -6.81
N THR A 40 4.56 -0.54 -7.04
CA THR A 40 5.56 -0.35 -5.96
C THR A 40 5.05 0.62 -4.89
N PRO A 41 5.63 0.63 -3.68
CA PRO A 41 5.36 1.64 -2.66
C PRO A 41 5.32 3.07 -3.21
N GLU A 42 6.33 3.46 -3.99
CA GLU A 42 6.43 4.80 -4.59
C GLU A 42 5.27 5.11 -5.54
N GLN A 43 4.87 4.14 -6.37
CA GLN A 43 3.76 4.30 -7.31
C GLN A 43 2.42 4.46 -6.57
N VAL A 44 2.17 3.65 -5.54
CA VAL A 44 0.94 3.74 -4.73
C VAL A 44 0.85 5.09 -4.03
N THR A 45 1.96 5.69 -3.58
CA THR A 45 1.94 7.02 -2.96
C THR A 45 1.56 8.18 -3.90
N GLN A 46 1.53 7.94 -5.22
CA GLN A 46 1.07 8.92 -6.20
C GLN A 46 -0.44 8.83 -6.46
N VAL A 47 -1.14 7.81 -5.92
CA VAL A 47 -2.57 7.62 -6.13
C VAL A 47 -3.35 8.35 -5.05
N GLU A 48 -3.99 9.48 -5.40
CA GLU A 48 -4.71 10.34 -4.44
C GLU A 48 -5.86 9.62 -3.71
N ARG A 49 -6.48 8.63 -4.34
CA ARG A 49 -7.57 7.82 -3.76
C ARG A 49 -7.07 6.83 -2.70
N SER A 50 -5.78 6.52 -2.67
CA SER A 50 -5.19 5.51 -1.78
C SER A 50 -4.94 6.09 -0.40
N TYR A 51 -5.68 5.64 0.60
CA TYR A 51 -5.39 5.97 2.00
C TYR A 51 -4.01 5.44 2.38
N THR A 52 -3.69 4.20 2.02
CA THR A 52 -2.37 3.60 2.23
C THR A 52 -1.26 4.48 1.64
N GLY A 53 -1.40 4.92 0.39
CA GLY A 53 -0.46 5.81 -0.28
C GLY A 53 -0.26 7.15 0.43
N ALA A 54 -1.35 7.76 0.90
CA ALA A 54 -1.30 9.02 1.65
C ALA A 54 -0.50 8.89 2.96
N PHE A 55 -0.69 7.80 3.71
CA PHE A 55 0.04 7.54 4.96
C PHE A 55 1.46 6.99 4.75
N LEU A 56 1.72 6.30 3.64
CA LEU A 56 3.03 5.75 3.32
C LEU A 56 4.02 6.82 2.84
N ARG A 57 3.53 7.87 2.18
CA ARG A 57 4.36 8.93 1.58
C ARG A 57 5.35 9.59 2.56
N PRO A 58 4.97 9.98 3.80
CA PRO A 58 5.92 10.53 4.77
C PRO A 58 7.01 9.53 5.19
N TYR A 59 6.69 8.24 5.27
CA TYR A 59 7.63 7.18 5.67
C TYR A 59 8.70 6.94 4.61
N LEU A 60 8.34 7.04 3.32
CA LEU A 60 9.32 6.93 2.22
C LEU A 60 10.26 8.14 2.17
N ASN A 61 9.78 9.32 2.56
CA ASN A 61 10.58 10.55 2.56
C ASN A 61 11.46 10.70 3.82
N GLY A 62 11.43 9.74 4.76
CA GLY A 62 12.16 9.83 6.03
C GLY A 62 11.67 10.96 6.95
N GLN A 63 10.40 11.35 6.81
CA GLN A 63 9.79 12.43 7.60
C GLN A 63 9.17 11.93 8.93
N VAL A 64 9.26 10.63 9.19
CA VAL A 64 8.74 9.92 10.37
C VAL A 64 9.76 8.88 10.81
#